data_AF-A9T1C5-F1
#
_entry.id   AF-A9T1C5-F1
#
_cell.length_a   1.000
_cell.length_b   1.000
_cell.length_c   1.000
_cell.angle_alpha   90.00
_cell.angle_beta   90.00
_cell.angle_gamma   90.00
#
_symmetry.space_group_name_H-M   'P 1'
#
loop_
_entity.id
_entity.type
_entity.pdbx_description
1 polymer ?
#
loop_
_entity_poly.entity_id
_entity_poly.type
_entity_poly.pdbx_seq_one_letter_code
_entity_poly.pdbx_strand_id
1 'polypeptide(L)' 'MAGAAPAWTKRLVIQLVRGLPGTRITHRGTVRALGLRRRHQTVFRDATPSICGHSL' A
#
# COMPACT_ATOMS: atom_id res chain seq x y z
N MET A 1 14.04 -7.65 -25.84
CA MET A 1 13.88 -8.26 -24.50
C MET A 1 12.58 -7.77 -23.90
N ALA A 2 11.49 -8.51 -24.10
CA ALA A 2 10.22 -8.21 -23.44
C ALA A 2 10.40 -8.51 -21.93
N GLY A 3 10.44 -7.46 -21.11
CA GLY A 3 10.43 -7.62 -19.66
C GLY A 3 9.16 -8.35 -19.27
N ALA A 4 9.30 -9.56 -18.75
CA ALA A 4 8.18 -10.33 -18.22
C ALA A 4 7.40 -9.43 -17.25
N ALA A 5 6.08 -9.32 -17.45
CA ALA A 5 5.22 -8.65 -16.49
C ALA A 5 5.54 -9.24 -15.10
N PRO A 6 5.78 -8.42 -14.06
CA PRO A 6 6.06 -8.97 -12.74
C PRO A 6 4.87 -9.85 -12.39
N ALA A 7 5.13 -11.14 -12.15
CA ALA A 7 4.13 -12.06 -11.63
C ALA A 7 3.68 -11.46 -10.30
N TRP A 8 2.58 -10.71 -10.33
CA TRP A 8 2.16 -9.84 -9.24
C TRP A 8 2.04 -10.74 -8.02
N THR A 9 2.97 -10.55 -7.08
CA THR A 9 3.12 -11.45 -5.95
C THR A 9 1.81 -11.45 -5.18
N LYS A 10 1.26 -12.64 -4.85
CA LYS A 10 0.00 -12.76 -4.11
C LYS A 10 -0.05 -11.90 -2.84
N ARG A 11 1.11 -11.51 -2.29
CA ARG A 11 1.26 -10.63 -1.13
C ARG A 11 2.14 -9.42 -1.43
N LEU A 12 1.77 -8.30 -0.84
CA LEU A 12 2.48 -7.03 -0.79
C LEU A 12 2.98 -6.76 0.63
N VAL A 13 4.18 -6.21 0.69
CA VAL A 13 4.78 -5.69 1.92
C VAL A 13 4.71 -4.17 1.85
N ILE A 14 3.97 -3.55 2.75
CA ILE A 14 3.71 -2.11 2.73
C ILE A 14 4.29 -1.50 4.01
N GLN A 15 5.17 -0.51 3.86
CA GLN A 15 5.78 0.19 4.99
C GLN A 15 5.46 1.69 4.98
N LEU A 16 5.09 2.24 6.14
CA LEU A 16 4.90 3.68 6.30
C LEU A 16 6.23 4.40 6.56
N VAL A 17 6.90 4.87 5.51
CA VAL A 17 8.24 5.49 5.65
C VAL A 17 8.23 6.92 6.19
N ARG A 18 7.15 7.67 5.94
CA ARG A 18 6.99 9.07 6.32
C ARG A 18 5.80 9.25 7.25
N GLY A 19 5.87 10.28 8.11
CA GLY A 19 4.74 10.65 8.95
C GLY A 19 3.55 11.15 8.13
N LEU A 20 2.36 11.16 8.74
CA LEU A 20 1.13 11.69 8.15
C LEU A 20 0.80 13.18 8.41
N PRO A 21 1.57 14.00 9.18
CA PRO A 21 1.18 15.40 9.39
C PRO A 21 1.24 16.17 8.06
N GLY A 22 0.28 17.06 7.83
CA GLY A 22 0.17 17.83 6.57
C GLY A 22 -0.35 17.07 5.35
N THR A 23 -0.56 15.75 5.45
CA THR A 23 -1.17 14.96 4.34
C THR A 23 -2.68 15.15 4.27
N ARG A 24 -3.31 14.93 3.10
CA ARG A 24 -4.78 15.04 2.93
C ARG A 24 -5.54 14.07 3.85
N ILE A 25 -6.76 14.43 4.25
CA ILE A 25 -7.64 13.58 5.07
C ILE A 25 -7.84 12.21 4.42
N THR A 26 -8.07 12.17 3.10
CA THR A 26 -8.25 10.94 2.33
C THR A 26 -7.05 10.02 2.43
N HIS A 27 -5.83 10.57 2.29
CA HIS A 27 -4.59 9.81 2.44
C HIS A 27 -4.46 9.20 3.84
N ARG A 28 -4.73 9.99 4.89
CA ARG A 28 -4.73 9.47 6.27
C ARG A 28 -5.78 8.37 6.46
N GLY A 29 -6.94 8.49 5.82
CA GLY A 29 -7.97 7.46 5.79
C GLY A 29 -7.47 6.16 5.15
N THR A 30 -6.89 6.23 3.96
CA THR A 30 -6.32 5.07 3.26
C THR A 30 -5.22 4.40 4.07
N VAL A 31 -4.28 5.16 4.62
CA VAL A 31 -3.18 4.61 5.44
C VAL A 31 -3.72 3.88 6.68
N ARG A 32 -4.74 4.45 7.35
CA ARG A 32 -5.43 3.79 8.47
C ARG A 32 -6.17 2.53 8.03
N ALA A 33 -6.87 2.56 6.88
CA ALA A 33 -7.59 1.40 6.33
C ALA A 33 -6.63 0.25 5.96
N LEU A 34 -5.42 0.56 5.51
CA LEU A 34 -4.37 -0.45 5.28
C LEU A 34 -3.84 -1.08 6.58
N GLY A 35 -4.08 -0.44 7.73
CA GLY A 35 -3.62 -0.88 9.06
C GLY A 35 -2.33 -0.22 9.53
N LEU A 36 -1.86 0.80 8.82
CA LEU A 36 -0.66 1.56 9.17
C LEU A 36 -1.04 2.70 10.12
N ARG A 37 -0.54 2.62 11.36
CA ARG A 37 -0.81 3.58 12.45
C ARG A 37 0.43 4.34 12.88
N ARG A 38 1.62 3.74 12.71
CA ARG A 38 2.91 4.32 13.15
C ARG A 38 3.90 4.37 11.99
N ARG A 39 4.81 5.35 12.03
CA ARG A 39 5.96 5.43 11.11
C ARG A 39 6.83 4.17 11.27
N HIS A 40 7.42 3.72 10.17
CA HIS A 40 8.19 2.48 10.03
C HIS A 40 7.44 1.17 10.32
N GLN A 41 6.13 1.23 10.55
CA GLN A 41 5.31 0.02 10.63
C GLN A 41 5.22 -0.63 9.25
N THR A 42 5.40 -1.95 9.23
CA THR A 42 5.25 -2.78 8.04
C THR A 42 4.02 -3.67 8.19
N VAL A 43 3.21 -3.77 7.14
CA VAL A 43 2.03 -4.62 7.09
C VAL A 43 2.10 -5.50 5.84
N PHE A 44 1.73 -6.76 5.99
CA PHE A 44 1.60 -7.71 4.89
C PHE A 44 0.13 -7.76 4.46
N ARG A 45 -0.13 -7.60 3.16
CA ARG A 45 -1.48 -7.67 2.58
C ARG A 45 -1.50 -8.52 1.34
N ASP A 46 -2.60 -9.17 1.05
CA ASP A 46 -2.79 -9.78 -0.26
C ASP A 46 -2.92 -8.69 -1.32
N ALA A 47 -2.44 -9.01 -2.50
CA ALA A 47 -2.25 -8.06 -3.57
C ALA A 47 -3.53 -7.95 -4.40
N THR A 48 -4.57 -7.36 -3.80
CA THR A 48 -5.89 -7.21 -4.41
C THR A 48 -5.97 -5.95 -5.28
N PRO A 49 -6.79 -5.94 -6.34
CA PRO A 49 -6.98 -4.76 -7.21
C PRO A 49 -7.32 -3.49 -6.41
N SER A 50 -8.11 -3.61 -5.35
CA SER A 50 -8.49 -2.52 -4.46
C SER A 50 -7.31 -1.89 -3.71
N ILE A 51 -6.27 -2.67 -3.37
CA ILE A 51 -5.06 -2.17 -2.68
C ILE A 51 -4.09 -1.56 -3.67
N CYS A 52 -4.02 -2.10 -4.88
CA CYS A 52 -3.08 -1.67 -5.92
C CYS A 52 -3.57 -0.44 -6.69
N GLY A 53 -4.83 -0.04 -6.51
CA GLY A 53 -5.44 1.10 -7.18
C GLY A 53 -5.92 0.82 -8.60
N HIS A 54 -5.82 -0.43 -9.07
CA HIS A 54 -6.39 -0.88 -10.33
C HIS A 54 -7.73 -1.56 -10.02
N SER A 55 -8.77 -0.78 -9.80
CA SER A 55 -10.14 -1.29 -9.83
C SER A 55 -10.64 -1.25 -11.27
N LEU A 56 -10.32 -2.28 -12.05
CA LEU A 56 -10.90 -2.56 -13.37
C LEU A 56 -10.95 -4.08 -13.57
#